data_AF-A0AAE1FF19-F1
#
_entry.id   AF-A0AAE1FF19-F1
#
_cell.length_a   1.000
_cell.length_b   1.000
_cell.length_c   1.000
_cell.angle_alpha   90.00
_cell.angle_beta   90.00
_cell.angle_gamma   90.00
#
_symmetry.space_group_name_H-M   'P 1'
#
loop_
_entity.id
_entity.type
_entity.pdbx_description
1 polymer ?
#
loop_
_entity_poly.entity_id
_entity_poly.type
_entity_poly.pdbx_seq_one_letter_code
_entity_poly.pdbx_strand_id
1 'polypeptide(L)'
;MPRQLQHIGRVNHCAVGEVGDGEHCVPDTDLDGVPDLDLPCPHHHQHHRACTKDNCPNVPNSGQEDHDGDGVGDACDTHSDGDLIPFSEDNCPLANNSGQEDSDGDGLGDVCDNCPTQQNPSQQDLDQDGRGDICDDDIDGDG
;
A
#
# COMPACT_ATOMS: atom_id res chain seq x y z
N MET A 1 0.65 41.82 14.56
CA MET A 1 0.50 41.50 15.99
C MET A 1 0.74 40.00 16.17
N PRO A 2 1.91 39.56 16.70
CA PRO A 2 2.16 38.13 16.86
C PRO A 2 1.40 37.64 18.12
N ARG A 3 0.59 36.58 17.96
CA ARG A 3 -0.15 35.96 19.09
C ARG A 3 0.81 35.08 19.90
N GLN A 4 0.85 35.32 21.21
CA GLN A 4 1.68 34.62 22.19
C GLN A 4 1.30 33.14 22.31
N LEU A 5 2.33 32.28 22.32
CA LEU A 5 2.27 30.89 22.76
C LEU A 5 1.82 30.79 24.22
N GLN A 6 0.82 29.94 24.50
CA GLN A 6 0.54 29.50 25.87
C GLN A 6 1.44 28.30 26.20
N HIS A 7 2.40 28.53 27.10
CA HIS A 7 3.28 27.51 27.66
C HIS A 7 2.55 26.69 28.72
N ILE A 8 2.24 25.43 28.41
CA ILE A 8 1.95 24.37 29.39
C ILE A 8 2.74 23.15 28.94
N GLY A 9 3.90 22.88 29.55
CA GLY A 9 4.65 21.61 29.42
C GLY A 9 4.74 21.00 28.00
N ARG A 10 4.92 21.84 26.97
CA ARG A 10 4.54 21.54 25.58
C ARG A 10 5.49 20.54 24.91
N VAL A 11 4.99 19.34 24.64
CA VAL A 11 5.37 18.64 23.40
C VAL A 11 4.81 19.50 22.26
N ASN A 12 5.69 19.97 21.38
CA ASN A 12 5.26 20.69 20.19
C ASN A 12 4.57 19.67 19.27
N HIS A 13 3.32 19.92 18.91
CA HIS A 13 2.58 19.12 17.95
C HIS A 13 2.13 20.05 16.83
N CYS A 14 2.14 19.53 15.61
CA CYS A 14 1.57 20.24 14.47
C CYS A 14 0.04 20.40 14.63
N ALA A 15 -0.55 21.35 13.90
CA ALA A 15 -2.00 21.47 13.87
C ALA A 15 -2.62 20.29 13.12
N VAL A 16 -3.93 20.08 13.28
CA VAL A 16 -4.66 19.15 12.41
C VAL A 16 -4.57 19.66 10.96
N GLY A 17 -4.26 18.78 10.02
CA GLY A 17 -3.92 19.16 8.64
C GLY A 17 -2.44 19.41 8.41
N GLU A 18 -1.61 19.11 9.41
CA GLU A 18 -0.17 19.25 9.30
C GLU A 18 0.56 18.08 9.99
N VAL A 19 1.74 17.73 9.47
CA VAL A 19 2.63 16.71 10.04
C VAL A 19 4.06 17.24 10.15
N GLY A 20 4.81 16.69 11.10
CA GLY A 20 6.22 17.02 11.32
C GLY A 20 6.66 16.82 12.77
N ASP A 21 7.75 17.48 13.16
CA ASP A 21 8.35 17.37 14.50
C ASP A 21 7.76 18.36 15.53
N GLY A 22 6.75 19.13 15.12
CA GLY A 22 6.10 20.17 15.92
C GLY A 22 6.82 21.52 15.92
N GLU A 23 8.08 21.60 15.50
CA GLU A 23 8.78 22.86 15.21
C GLU A 23 8.67 23.22 13.71
N HIS A 24 8.77 22.20 12.86
CA HIS A 24 8.58 22.22 11.43
C HIS A 24 7.33 21.39 11.11
N CYS A 25 6.30 22.07 10.62
CA CYS A 25 5.04 21.46 10.22
C CYS A 25 4.79 21.78 8.74
N VAL A 26 4.34 20.79 7.99
CA VAL A 26 3.94 20.93 6.59
C VAL A 26 2.53 20.38 6.38
N PRO A 27 1.84 20.80 5.31
CA PRO A 27 0.53 20.27 4.98
C PRO A 27 0.51 18.74 4.88
N ASP A 28 -0.56 18.20 5.40
CA ASP A 28 -1.03 16.82 5.27
C ASP A 28 -2.48 16.95 4.83
N THR A 29 -2.71 16.84 3.51
CA THR A 29 -3.99 17.22 2.88
C THR A 29 -5.11 16.26 3.24
N ASP A 30 -4.82 14.98 3.41
CA ASP A 30 -5.82 13.93 3.61
C ASP A 30 -5.83 13.33 5.03
N LEU A 31 -4.94 13.82 5.90
CA LEU A 31 -4.86 13.54 7.33
C LEU A 31 -4.41 12.12 7.66
N ASP A 32 -3.56 11.54 6.84
CA ASP A 32 -3.05 10.19 7.02
C ASP A 32 -1.73 10.13 7.82
N GLY A 33 -1.14 11.30 8.13
CA GLY A 33 0.11 11.41 8.86
C GLY A 33 1.37 11.33 8.00
N VAL A 34 1.24 11.53 6.69
CA VAL A 34 2.33 11.64 5.72
C VAL A 34 2.28 13.04 5.07
N PRO A 35 3.43 13.72 4.91
CA PRO A 35 3.43 15.09 4.39
C PRO A 35 3.25 15.15 2.86
N ASP A 36 2.51 16.14 2.35
CA ASP A 36 2.35 16.39 0.90
C ASP A 36 3.69 16.69 0.17
N LEU A 37 4.74 17.03 0.93
CA LEU A 37 6.05 17.47 0.44
C LEU A 37 7.17 16.84 1.28
N ASP A 38 8.30 16.56 0.63
CA ASP A 38 9.50 16.09 1.34
C ASP A 38 9.97 17.10 2.40
N LEU A 39 10.28 16.58 3.59
CA LEU A 39 10.84 17.34 4.69
C LEU A 39 12.31 16.98 4.93
N PRO A 40 13.21 17.97 5.09
CA PRO A 40 14.59 17.71 5.48
C PRO A 40 14.66 17.32 6.97
N CYS A 41 14.61 16.02 7.25
CA CYS A 41 14.63 15.55 8.63
C CYS A 41 16.07 15.39 9.19
N PRO A 42 16.38 16.00 10.35
CA PRO A 42 17.75 16.13 10.85
C PRO A 42 18.35 14.85 11.42
N HIS A 43 17.55 13.78 11.60
CA HIS A 43 18.04 12.49 12.05
C HIS A 43 17.99 11.47 10.91
N HIS A 44 19.19 11.06 10.47
CA HIS A 44 19.51 10.03 9.49
C HIS A 44 19.01 8.61 9.89
N HIS A 45 17.70 8.45 10.05
CA HIS A 45 17.05 7.16 9.84
C HIS A 45 16.26 7.28 8.54
N GLN A 46 16.79 6.61 7.52
CA GLN A 46 16.29 6.65 6.16
C GLN A 46 14.79 6.33 6.14
N HIS A 47 14.00 7.16 5.46
CA HIS A 47 12.55 6.95 5.24
C HIS A 47 11.67 6.97 6.50
N HIS A 48 11.78 8.03 7.30
CA HIS A 48 10.76 8.29 8.32
C HIS A 48 9.48 8.79 7.65
N ARG A 49 8.36 8.05 7.78
CA ARG A 49 7.08 8.34 7.12
C ARG A 49 6.60 9.78 7.27
N ALA A 50 6.82 10.40 8.43
CA ALA A 50 6.45 11.80 8.69
C ALA A 50 7.34 12.85 7.97
N CYS A 51 8.25 12.40 7.09
CA CYS A 51 9.24 13.22 6.42
C CYS A 51 9.41 12.93 4.92
N THR A 52 8.83 11.82 4.44
CA THR A 52 8.86 11.44 3.03
C THR A 52 7.56 11.90 2.41
N LYS A 53 7.65 12.45 1.19
CA LYS A 53 6.48 12.89 0.46
C LYS A 53 5.45 11.77 0.32
N ASP A 54 4.19 12.13 0.57
CA ASP A 54 3.01 11.35 0.28
C ASP A 54 2.94 10.94 -1.21
N ASN A 55 2.68 9.64 -1.44
CA ASN A 55 2.56 9.06 -2.78
C ASN A 55 1.11 9.03 -3.27
N CYS A 56 0.15 9.41 -2.41
CA CYS A 56 -1.26 9.66 -2.68
C CYS A 56 -1.83 10.87 -1.93
N PRO A 57 -1.42 12.14 -2.24
CA PRO A 57 -1.73 13.35 -1.44
C PRO A 57 -3.20 13.75 -1.21
N ASN A 58 -4.15 12.97 -1.72
CA ASN A 58 -5.59 13.22 -1.56
C ASN A 58 -6.37 11.95 -1.17
N VAL A 59 -5.69 10.83 -0.92
CA VAL A 59 -6.29 9.53 -0.62
C VAL A 59 -5.55 8.94 0.58
N PRO A 60 -6.17 8.93 1.78
CA PRO A 60 -5.46 8.54 3.00
C PRO A 60 -4.86 7.13 2.89
N ASN A 61 -3.53 7.03 2.94
CA ASN A 61 -2.81 5.77 2.79
C ASN A 61 -1.56 5.72 3.68
N SER A 62 -1.75 5.97 4.97
CA SER A 62 -0.69 6.05 6.01
C SER A 62 0.39 4.96 6.02
N GLY A 63 0.14 3.80 5.38
CA GLY A 63 1.10 2.72 5.15
C GLY A 63 2.14 3.01 4.06
N GLN A 64 1.81 3.87 3.09
CA GLN A 64 2.62 4.27 1.94
C GLN A 64 3.04 3.10 1.05
N GLU A 65 2.18 2.09 0.92
CA GLU A 65 2.39 0.99 -0.01
C GLU A 65 2.49 1.51 -1.46
N ASP A 66 3.44 0.95 -2.21
CA ASP A 66 3.83 1.32 -3.58
C ASP A 66 4.50 0.06 -4.16
N HIS A 67 3.67 -0.84 -4.69
CA HIS A 67 4.06 -2.21 -5.00
C HIS A 67 5.02 -2.29 -6.21
N ASP A 68 4.83 -1.45 -7.23
CA ASP A 68 5.69 -1.41 -8.42
C ASP A 68 6.87 -0.42 -8.30
N GLY A 69 6.84 0.48 -7.31
CA GLY A 69 7.92 1.41 -7.01
C GLY A 69 7.99 2.59 -7.98
N ASP A 70 6.90 2.94 -8.66
CA ASP A 70 6.84 4.07 -9.59
C ASP A 70 6.69 5.44 -8.88
N GLY A 71 6.39 5.41 -7.58
CA GLY A 71 6.21 6.57 -6.72
C GLY A 71 4.76 7.07 -6.61
N VAL A 72 3.80 6.37 -7.19
CA VAL A 72 2.36 6.49 -6.97
C VAL A 72 1.94 5.38 -6.01
N GLY A 73 1.22 5.72 -4.93
CA GLY A 73 0.86 4.70 -3.95
C GLY A 73 -0.28 3.80 -4.41
N ASP A 74 -0.31 2.56 -3.92
CA ASP A 74 -1.32 1.55 -4.28
C ASP A 74 -2.77 2.05 -4.07
N ALA A 75 -2.97 2.96 -3.11
CA ALA A 75 -4.28 3.52 -2.80
C ALA A 75 -4.84 4.47 -3.89
N CYS A 76 -3.98 5.04 -4.72
CA CYS A 76 -4.35 5.99 -5.77
C CYS A 76 -3.77 5.65 -7.15
N ASP A 77 -2.99 4.58 -7.26
CA ASP A 77 -2.55 4.00 -8.50
C ASP A 77 -3.64 3.11 -9.12
N THR A 78 -3.63 3.00 -10.45
CA THR A 78 -4.54 2.17 -11.24
C THR A 78 -3.85 0.97 -11.88
N HIS A 79 -2.52 0.81 -11.73
CA HIS A 79 -1.70 -0.25 -12.31
C HIS A 79 -0.61 -0.73 -11.33
N SER A 80 -0.97 -1.02 -10.07
CA SER A 80 -0.01 -1.22 -8.97
C SER A 80 0.99 -2.35 -9.11
N ASP A 81 0.87 -3.20 -10.12
CA ASP A 81 1.82 -4.27 -10.41
C ASP A 81 2.78 -3.95 -11.59
N GLY A 82 2.65 -2.74 -12.16
CA GLY A 82 3.50 -2.22 -13.23
C GLY A 82 3.30 -2.90 -14.59
N ASP A 83 2.21 -3.64 -14.80
CA ASP A 83 1.96 -4.40 -16.03
C ASP A 83 1.19 -3.60 -17.12
N LEU A 84 0.71 -2.41 -16.72
CA LEU A 84 -0.05 -1.44 -17.52
C LEU A 84 -1.47 -1.88 -17.91
N ILE A 85 -2.04 -2.84 -17.19
CA ILE A 85 -3.44 -3.27 -17.30
C ILE A 85 -4.24 -2.68 -16.13
N PRO A 86 -5.32 -1.92 -16.39
CA PRO A 86 -6.09 -1.31 -15.31
C PRO A 86 -6.78 -2.38 -14.46
N PHE A 87 -6.90 -2.16 -13.14
CA PHE A 87 -7.57 -3.09 -12.20
C PHE A 87 -8.93 -3.65 -12.63
N SER A 88 -9.69 -2.92 -13.46
CA SER A 88 -10.99 -3.39 -13.97
C SER A 88 -10.90 -4.46 -15.06
N GLU A 89 -9.73 -4.59 -15.68
CA GLU A 89 -9.44 -5.50 -16.79
C GLU A 89 -8.34 -6.51 -16.43
N ASP A 90 -7.76 -6.39 -15.23
CA ASP A 90 -6.64 -7.20 -14.74
C ASP A 90 -7.12 -8.36 -13.85
N ASN A 91 -6.83 -9.59 -14.26
CA ASN A 91 -7.11 -10.80 -13.47
C ASN A 91 -6.05 -11.11 -12.40
N CYS A 92 -4.97 -10.32 -12.30
CA CYS A 92 -4.01 -10.29 -11.18
C CYS A 92 -3.59 -8.85 -10.78
N PRO A 93 -4.48 -8.04 -10.18
CA PRO A 93 -4.25 -6.60 -9.88
C PRO A 93 -2.99 -6.21 -9.09
N LEU A 94 -2.30 -7.18 -8.50
CA LEU A 94 -1.13 -7.01 -7.64
C LEU A 94 0.05 -7.89 -8.08
N ALA A 95 -0.01 -8.51 -9.26
CA ALA A 95 1.06 -9.39 -9.73
C ALA A 95 1.18 -9.34 -11.25
N ASN A 96 2.29 -8.75 -11.70
CA ASN A 96 2.56 -8.48 -13.11
C ASN A 96 2.28 -9.68 -14.01
N ASN A 97 1.23 -9.56 -14.81
CA ASN A 97 0.81 -10.62 -15.71
C ASN A 97 0.28 -10.05 -17.03
N SER A 98 1.10 -9.28 -17.73
CA SER A 98 0.71 -8.63 -19.00
C SER A 98 0.14 -9.56 -20.09
N GLY A 99 0.29 -10.89 -19.94
CA GLY A 99 -0.33 -11.90 -20.80
C GLY A 99 -1.78 -12.27 -20.46
N GLN A 100 -2.23 -11.97 -19.23
CA GLN A 100 -3.58 -12.23 -18.71
C GLN A 100 -4.05 -13.68 -18.91
N GLU A 101 -3.11 -14.64 -18.87
CA GLU A 101 -3.45 -16.05 -18.94
C GLU A 101 -4.32 -16.46 -17.73
N ASP A 102 -5.40 -17.19 -17.99
CA ASP A 102 -6.34 -17.76 -17.01
C ASP A 102 -6.74 -19.14 -17.55
N SER A 103 -6.04 -20.17 -17.09
CA SER A 103 -6.04 -21.51 -17.66
C SER A 103 -7.31 -22.30 -17.33
N ASP A 104 -7.97 -22.01 -16.20
CA ASP A 104 -9.18 -22.72 -15.78
C ASP A 104 -10.47 -21.88 -15.87
N GLY A 105 -10.36 -20.58 -16.13
CA GLY A 105 -11.46 -19.67 -16.39
C GLY A 105 -12.23 -19.28 -15.14
N ASP A 106 -11.58 -19.25 -13.97
CA ASP A 106 -12.21 -18.87 -12.70
C ASP A 106 -12.24 -17.36 -12.46
N GLY A 107 -11.50 -16.60 -13.28
CA GLY A 107 -11.40 -15.15 -13.25
C GLY A 107 -10.14 -14.61 -12.57
N LEU A 108 -9.24 -15.48 -12.08
CA LEU A 108 -7.90 -15.13 -11.60
C LEU A 108 -6.86 -15.55 -12.62
N GLY A 109 -5.82 -14.74 -12.79
CA GLY A 109 -4.74 -15.07 -13.72
C GLY A 109 -3.80 -16.15 -13.16
N ASP A 110 -3.21 -16.95 -14.05
CA ASP A 110 -2.30 -18.06 -13.72
C ASP A 110 -1.12 -17.62 -12.82
N VAL A 111 -0.77 -16.34 -12.83
CA VAL A 111 0.33 -15.75 -12.04
C VAL A 111 -0.03 -15.56 -10.57
N CYS A 112 -1.30 -15.31 -10.26
CA CYS A 112 -1.81 -15.04 -8.91
C CYS A 112 -2.81 -16.08 -8.40
N ASP A 113 -3.09 -17.11 -9.20
CA ASP A 113 -3.92 -18.24 -8.81
C ASP A 113 -3.09 -19.32 -8.07
N ASN A 114 -3.49 -19.67 -6.85
CA ASN A 114 -2.88 -20.71 -6.03
C ASN A 114 -3.25 -22.14 -6.48
N CYS A 115 -4.15 -22.29 -7.46
CA CYS A 115 -4.47 -23.52 -8.17
C CYS A 115 -4.78 -23.30 -9.68
N PRO A 116 -3.79 -22.93 -10.53
CA PRO A 116 -3.97 -22.46 -11.94
C PRO A 116 -4.69 -23.40 -12.94
N THR A 117 -5.16 -24.55 -12.50
CA THR A 117 -5.82 -25.55 -13.36
C THR A 117 -7.13 -26.07 -12.76
N GLN A 118 -7.57 -25.53 -11.62
CA GLN A 118 -8.77 -25.95 -10.91
C GLN A 118 -9.52 -24.77 -10.30
N GLN A 119 -10.65 -24.42 -10.94
CA GLN A 119 -11.42 -23.23 -10.58
C GLN A 119 -11.66 -23.07 -9.07
N ASN A 120 -11.11 -22.00 -8.50
CA ASN A 120 -11.21 -21.66 -7.09
C ASN A 120 -11.18 -20.15 -6.87
N PRO A 121 -12.24 -19.40 -7.27
CA PRO A 121 -12.27 -17.94 -7.17
C PRO A 121 -12.11 -17.38 -5.75
N SER A 122 -12.24 -18.22 -4.72
CA SER A 122 -12.05 -17.83 -3.32
C SER A 122 -10.60 -17.93 -2.83
N GLN A 123 -9.71 -18.60 -3.57
CA GLN A 123 -8.28 -18.74 -3.24
C GLN A 123 -8.04 -19.15 -1.78
N GLN A 124 -8.80 -20.13 -1.29
CA GLN A 124 -8.62 -20.65 0.07
C GLN A 124 -7.29 -21.41 0.11
N ASP A 125 -6.52 -21.16 1.16
CA ASP A 125 -5.21 -21.75 1.45
C ASP A 125 -5.07 -21.78 2.98
N LEU A 126 -5.44 -22.91 3.59
CA LEU A 126 -5.60 -23.05 5.04
C LEU A 126 -4.26 -23.06 5.78
N ASP A 127 -3.23 -23.68 5.22
CA ASP A 127 -1.91 -23.81 5.84
C ASP A 127 -0.91 -22.73 5.36
N GLN A 128 -1.30 -21.91 4.37
CA GLN A 128 -0.54 -20.80 3.79
C GLN A 128 0.77 -21.24 3.13
N ASP A 129 0.79 -22.42 2.52
CA ASP A 129 1.95 -22.92 1.78
C ASP A 129 2.04 -22.38 0.33
N GLY A 130 1.00 -21.67 -0.12
CA GLY A 130 0.88 -21.08 -1.45
C GLY A 130 0.16 -21.98 -2.46
N ARG A 131 -0.32 -23.15 -2.05
CA ARG A 131 -1.18 -24.02 -2.84
C ARG A 131 -2.60 -23.96 -2.27
N GLY A 132 -3.59 -23.75 -3.13
CA GLY A 132 -4.97 -23.66 -2.66
C GLY A 132 -5.56 -24.98 -2.20
N ASP A 133 -6.50 -24.92 -1.26
CA ASP A 133 -7.24 -26.05 -0.67
C ASP A 133 -7.82 -27.02 -1.72
N ILE A 134 -8.15 -26.53 -2.92
CA ILE A 134 -8.75 -27.34 -3.98
C ILE A 134 -7.73 -28.25 -4.70
N CYS A 135 -6.47 -27.83 -4.75
CA CYS A 135 -5.38 -28.56 -5.42
C CYS A 135 -4.32 -29.07 -4.46
N ASP A 136 -4.51 -28.83 -3.16
CA ASP A 136 -3.67 -29.36 -2.11
C ASP A 136 -4.16 -30.71 -1.56
N ASP A 137 -3.21 -31.63 -1.40
CA ASP A 137 -3.45 -32.97 -0.89
C ASP A 137 -3.35 -33.02 0.65
N ASP A 138 -2.74 -32.00 1.29
CA ASP A 138 -2.50 -31.89 2.72
C ASP A 138 -2.96 -30.52 3.25
N ILE A 139 -4.26 -30.25 3.08
CA ILE A 139 -4.89 -28.93 3.27
C ILE A 139 -4.53 -28.23 4.60
N ASP A 140 -4.28 -28.97 5.69
CA ASP A 140 -3.91 -28.39 6.99
C ASP A 140 -2.43 -28.51 7.36
N GLY A 141 -1.60 -29.05 6.46
CA GLY A 141 -0.15 -29.13 6.59
C GLY A 141 0.33 -29.97 7.77
N ASP A 142 -0.46 -30.97 8.20
CA ASP A 142 -0.23 -31.70 9.45
C ASP A 142 0.52 -33.04 9.29
N GLY A 143 0.61 -33.57 8.07
CA GLY A 143 1.52 -34.67 7.66
C GLY A 143 1.07 -36.10 7.96
#